data_AF-A0A6L7WDP1-F1
#
_entry.id   AF-A0A6L7WDP1-F1
#
_cell.length_a   1.000
_cell.length_b   1.000
_cell.length_c   1.000
_cell.angle_alpha   90.00
_cell.angle_beta   90.00
_cell.angle_gamma   90.00
#
_symmetry.space_group_name_H-M   'P 1'
#
loop_
_entity.id
_entity.type
_entity.pdbx_description
1 polymer ?
#
loop_
_entity_poly.entity_id
_entity_poly.type
_entity_poly.pdbx_seq_one_letter_code
_entity_poly.pdbx_strand_id
1 'polypeptide(L)' 'MLRTALGIVKEGKIEMLERIALPEGQRVLITFLPNDDIFWREASQETLKQIWDNKEDDVYARLLNE' A
#
# COMPACT_ATOMS: atom_id res chain seq x y z
N MET A 1 8.09 8.37 -28.46
CA MET A 1 8.07 8.96 -27.10
C MET A 1 7.34 7.97 -26.20
N LEU A 2 7.93 7.55 -25.08
CA LEU A 2 7.28 6.62 -24.15
C LEU A 2 6.11 7.34 -23.46
N ARG A 3 4.94 6.70 -23.37
CA ARG A 3 3.79 7.21 -22.61
C ARG A 3 3.47 6.21 -21.51
N THR A 4 3.40 6.70 -20.27
CA THR A 4 3.04 5.90 -19.10
C THR A 4 1.61 6.20 -18.70
N ALA A 5 0.85 5.17 -18.36
CA ALA A 5 -0.53 5.26 -17.93
C ALA A 5 -0.71 4.48 -16.63
N LEU A 6 -1.45 5.04 -15.68
CA LEU A 6 -1.82 4.32 -14.46
C LEU A 6 -3.12 3.55 -14.66
N GLY A 7 -3.18 2.37 -14.06
CA GLY A 7 -4.37 1.55 -14.02
C GLY A 7 -4.43 0.74 -12.75
N ILE A 8 -5.62 0.25 -12.44
CA ILE A 8 -5.89 -0.60 -11.28
C ILE A 8 -6.43 -1.94 -11.76
N VAL A 9 -6.12 -3.00 -11.02
CA VAL A 9 -6.74 -4.31 -11.23
C VAL A 9 -8.10 -4.30 -10.54
N LYS A 10 -9.17 -4.47 -11.32
CA LYS A 10 -10.54 -4.60 -10.82
C LYS A 10 -11.21 -5.76 -11.55
N GLU A 11 -11.72 -6.72 -10.76
CA GLU A 11 -12.37 -7.93 -11.29
C GLU A 11 -11.52 -8.70 -12.32
N GLY A 12 -10.20 -8.78 -12.08
CA GLY A 12 -9.26 -9.46 -12.99
C GLY A 12 -8.96 -8.72 -14.29
N LYS A 13 -9.46 -7.48 -14.45
CA LYS A 13 -9.17 -6.60 -15.59
C LYS A 13 -8.34 -5.41 -15.14
N ILE A 14 -7.56 -4.84 -16.05
CA ILE A 14 -6.85 -3.59 -15.82
C ILE A 14 -7.75 -2.45 -16.30
N GLU A 15 -8.24 -1.63 -15.37
CA GLU A 15 -8.96 -0.39 -15.66
C GLU A 15 -7.97 0.77 -15.62
N MET A 16 -7.88 1.54 -16.70
CA MET A 16 -7.03 2.74 -16.72
C MET A 16 -7.70 3.86 -15.93
N LEU A 17 -6.90 4.60 -15.17
CA LEU A 17 -7.38 5.77 -14.42
C LEU A 17 -7.63 6.98 -15.33
N GLU A 18 -6.98 7.00 -16.49
CA GLU A 18 -7.09 8.06 -17.48
C GLU A 18 -7.65 7.51 -18.80
N ARG A 19 -8.38 8.34 -19.55
CA ARG A 19 -8.83 7.97 -20.89
C ARG A 19 -7.68 8.09 -21.87
N ILE A 20 -7.21 6.94 -22.35
CA ILE A 20 -6.13 6.86 -23.32
C ILE A 20 -6.58 5.94 -24.45
N ALA A 21 -6.33 6.35 -25.71
CA ALA A 21 -6.57 5.50 -26.85
C ALA A 21 -5.50 4.39 -26.89
N LEU A 22 -5.95 3.14 -26.80
CA LEU A 22 -5.13 1.94 -26.99
C LEU A 22 -5.64 1.22 -28.24
N PRO A 23 -5.12 1.55 -29.43
CA PRO A 23 -5.44 0.83 -30.65
C PRO A 23 -5.17 -0.68 -30.53
N GLU A 24 -5.98 -1.46 -31.24
CA GLU A 24 -5.87 -2.91 -31.26
C GLU A 24 -4.48 -3.36 -31.74
N GLY A 25 -3.93 -4.39 -31.09
CA GLY A 25 -2.59 -4.91 -31.39
C GLY A 25 -1.43 -4.07 -30.86
N GLN A 26 -1.68 -2.96 -30.17
CA GLN A 26 -0.59 -2.17 -29.58
C GLN A 26 0.13 -2.94 -28.47
N ARG A 27 1.46 -3.02 -28.57
CA ARG A 27 2.32 -3.59 -27.53
C ARG A 27 2.41 -2.63 -26.34
N VAL A 28 2.24 -3.16 -25.13
CA VAL A 28 2.36 -2.42 -23.88
C VAL A 28 3.34 -3.13 -22.93
N LEU A 29 3.98 -2.36 -22.06
CA LEU A 29 4.76 -2.85 -20.93
C LEU A 29 3.96 -2.61 -19.66
N ILE A 30 3.79 -3.66 -18.85
CA ILE A 30 3.07 -3.58 -17.57
C ILE A 30 4.11 -3.60 -16.45
N THR A 31 4.03 -2.62 -15.56
CA THR A 31 4.85 -2.54 -14.35
C THR A 31 3.93 -2.58 -13.15
N PHE A 32 4.13 -3.54 -12.26
CA PHE A 32 3.38 -3.65 -11.01
C PHE A 32 3.95 -2.66 -9.99
N LEU A 33 3.11 -1.76 -9.50
CA LEU A 33 3.48 -0.85 -8.42
C LEU A 33 3.43 -1.61 -7.10
N PRO A 34 4.39 -1.37 -6.18
CA PRO A 34 4.33 -1.92 -4.84
C PRO A 34 3.06 -1.44 -4.14
N ASN A 35 2.52 -2.27 -3.25
CA ASN A 35 1.41 -1.85 -2.41
C ASN A 35 1.95 -0.94 -1.30
N ASP A 36 1.68 0.36 -1.40
CA ASP A 36 2.14 1.37 -0.43
C ASP A 36 1.68 1.03 1.00
N ASP A 37 0.50 0.42 1.18
CA ASP A 37 0.01 0.03 2.52
C ASP A 37 0.90 -1.03 3.17
N ILE A 38 1.42 -1.97 2.37
CA ILE A 38 2.35 -3.00 2.86
C ILE A 38 3.68 -2.35 3.25
N PHE A 39 4.17 -1.42 2.43
CA PHE A 39 5.40 -0.69 2.70
C PHE A 39 5.32 0.11 4.01
N TRP A 40 4.27 0.91 4.21
CA TRP A 40 4.10 1.70 5.43
C TRP A 40 3.88 0.82 6.66
N ARG A 41 3.16 -0.30 6.51
CA ARG A 41 2.99 -1.27 7.60
C ARG A 41 4.32 -1.88 8.01
N GLU A 42 5.13 -2.35 7.05
CA GLU A 42 6.43 -2.96 7.33
C GLU A 42 7.42 -1.96 7.91
N ALA A 43 7.47 -0.74 7.36
CA ALA A 43 8.37 0.31 7.84
C ALA A 43 8.03 0.76 9.27
N SER A 44 6.74 0.84 9.60
CA SER A 44 6.29 1.26 10.93
C SER A 44 6.35 0.14 11.99
N GLN A 45 6.41 -1.13 11.57
CA GLN A 45 6.36 -2.30 12.46
C GLN A 45 7.45 -2.28 13.55
N GLU A 46 8.67 -1.91 13.20
CA GLU A 46 9.80 -1.89 14.15
C GLU A 46 9.65 -0.78 15.20
N THR A 47 9.23 0.41 14.77
CA THR A 47 8.93 1.51 15.69
C THR A 47 7.75 1.16 16.58
N LEU A 48 6.69 0.57 16.02
CA LEU A 48 5.51 0.15 16.76
C LEU A 48 5.87 -0.87 17.85
N LYS A 49 6.75 -1.83 17.54
CA LYS A 49 7.23 -2.84 18.51
C LYS A 49 7.96 -2.22 19.69
N GLN A 50 8.74 -1.16 19.47
CA GLN A 50 9.50 -0.48 20.53
C GLN A 50 8.60 0.31 21.49
N ILE A 51 7.51 0.89 20.99
CA ILE A 51 6.57 1.67 21.82
C ILE A 51 5.49 0.79 22.47
N TRP A 52 5.08 -0.31 21.83
CA TRP A 52 3.94 -1.12 22.29
C TRP A 52 4.25 -1.93 23.57
N ASP A 53 5.50 -2.37 23.74
CA ASP A 53 5.95 -3.09 24.94
C ASP A 53 6.51 -2.14 26.03
N ASN A 54 6.26 -0.83 25.94
CA ASN A 54 6.74 0.12 26.93
C ASN A 54 5.91 0.07 28.22
N LYS A 55 6.39 -0.72 29.19
CA LYS A 55 5.80 -0.84 30.53
C LYS A 55 5.70 0.47 31.32
N GLU A 56 6.51 1.48 31.00
CA GLU A 56 6.45 2.79 31.66
C GLU A 56 5.23 3.61 31.20
N ASP A 57 4.70 3.33 30.00
CA ASP A 57 3.60 4.06 29.37
C ASP A 57 2.27 3.26 29.37
N ASP A 58 2.26 2.10 30.05
CA ASP A 58 1.07 1.24 30.17
C ASP A 58 0.13 1.75 31.27
N VAL A 59 -0.43 2.94 31.05
CA VAL A 59 -1.45 3.55 31.90
C VAL A 59 -2.69 2.65 32.02
N TYR A 60 -2.96 1.81 31.02
CA TYR A 60 -4.06 0.85 31.01
C TYR A 60 -3.82 -0.37 31.92
N ALA A 61 -2.59 -0.86 32.06
CA ALA A 61 -2.27 -1.89 33.05
C ALA A 61 -2.51 -1.43 34.49
N ARG A 62 -2.45 -0.12 34.75
CA ARG A 62 -2.80 0.43 36.08
C ARG A 62 -4.31 0.40 36.34
N LEU A 63 -5.12 0.64 35.31
CA LEU A 63 -6.59 0.62 35.40
C LEU A 63 -7.17 -0.79 35.52
N LEU A 64 -6.44 -1.83 35.11
CA LEU A 64 -6.89 -3.22 35.21
C LEU A 64 -6.73 -3.82 36.62
N ASN A 65 -6.06 -3.10 37.53
CA ASN A 65 -5.81 -3.53 38.92
C ASN A 65 -6.64 -2.74 39.96
N GLU A 66 -7.62 -1.94 39.53
CA GLU A 66 -8.65 -1.30 40.37
C GLU A 66 -9.98 -2.07 40.28
#